data_AF-A0A3B8WJT2-F1
#
_entry.id   AF-A0A3B8WJT2-F1
#
_cell.length_a   1.000
_cell.length_b   1.000
_cell.length_c   1.000
_cell.angle_alpha   90.00
_cell.angle_beta   90.00
_cell.angle_gamma   90.00
#
_symmetry.space_group_name_H-M   'P 1'
#
loop_
_entity.id
_entity.type
_entity.pdbx_description
1 polymer ?
#
loop_
_entity_poly.entity_id
_entity_poly.type
_entity_poly.pdbx_seq_one_letter_code
_entity_poly.pdbx_strand_id
1 'polypeptide(L)'
;IGYRAKQPGTPQGAVVDRLTDELATIRRALVQRIRGFGSDLEFDGEPELEAALNAWLALQRKVAANSRQLRDKVRKSMKDQGPKLAHLAELDAVFDQTMAGYTAQCFSHIPKVLEQRFEHRSTTPEQSPTPATTADWFHRYCEEAQSLLLAELDVRLEPVLGLLEACHKEVNNTP
;
A
#
# COMPACT_ATOMS: atom_id res chain seq x y z
N ILE A 1 52.63 -12.31 1.15
CA ILE A 1 51.44 -12.69 0.35
C ILE A 1 50.27 -11.94 0.96
N GLY A 2 49.84 -10.85 0.32
CA GLY A 2 48.78 -9.98 0.85
C GLY A 2 47.41 -10.64 0.71
N TYR A 3 46.76 -10.93 1.84
CA TYR A 3 45.34 -11.27 1.87
C TYR A 3 44.53 -10.02 1.56
N ARG A 4 44.12 -9.87 0.31
CA ARG A 4 43.10 -8.89 -0.08
C ARG A 4 41.75 -9.48 0.33
N ALA A 5 41.23 -9.07 1.48
CA ALA A 5 39.85 -9.33 1.87
C ALA A 5 38.94 -8.80 0.75
N LYS A 6 38.09 -9.67 0.20
CA LYS A 6 37.01 -9.25 -0.72
C LYS A 6 36.16 -8.23 0.03
N GLN A 7 36.02 -7.01 -0.51
CA GLN A 7 35.08 -6.01 0.00
C GLN A 7 33.65 -6.57 -0.09
N PRO A 8 32.97 -6.83 1.05
CA PRO A 8 31.61 -7.39 1.04
C PRO A 8 30.54 -6.34 0.67
N GLY A 9 30.83 -5.04 0.75
CA GLY A 9 29.82 -3.97 0.68
C GLY A 9 29.21 -3.69 -0.70
N THR A 10 29.95 -3.87 -1.79
CA THR A 10 29.49 -3.53 -3.16
C THR A 10 28.26 -4.32 -3.66
N PRO A 11 28.17 -5.67 -3.49
CA PRO A 11 26.98 -6.41 -3.93
C PRO A 11 25.77 -6.23 -3.01
N GLN A 12 25.97 -5.92 -1.72
CA GLN A 12 24.87 -5.78 -0.76
C GLN A 12 24.13 -4.45 -0.93
N GLY A 13 24.85 -3.33 -1.11
CA GLY A 13 24.27 -2.02 -1.39
C GLY A 13 23.41 -2.02 -2.66
N ALA A 14 23.92 -2.63 -3.74
CA ALA A 14 23.19 -2.76 -5.00
C ALA A 14 21.87 -3.57 -4.88
N VAL A 15 21.74 -4.46 -3.90
CA VAL A 15 20.49 -5.19 -3.64
C VAL A 15 19.47 -4.29 -2.94
N VAL A 16 19.90 -3.50 -1.94
CA VAL A 16 19.03 -2.56 -1.22
C VAL A 16 18.51 -1.47 -2.15
N ASP A 17 19.36 -0.96 -3.05
CA ASP A 17 18.97 0.05 -4.05
C ASP A 17 17.90 -0.51 -5.00
N ARG A 18 18.10 -1.75 -5.51
CA ARG A 18 17.10 -2.41 -6.37
C ARG A 18 15.75 -2.60 -5.68
N LEU A 19 15.73 -2.99 -4.41
CA LEU A 19 14.48 -3.15 -3.66
C LEU A 19 13.79 -1.80 -3.41
N THR A 20 14.57 -0.74 -3.21
CA THR A 20 14.08 0.63 -3.07
C THR A 20 13.44 1.12 -4.37
N ASP A 21 14.07 0.87 -5.51
CA ASP A 21 13.52 1.17 -6.84
C ASP A 21 12.25 0.37 -7.13
N GLU A 22 12.21 -0.91 -6.73
CA GLU A 22 11.03 -1.76 -6.86
C GLU A 22 9.87 -1.23 -6.01
N LEU A 23 10.12 -0.86 -4.74
CA LEU A 23 9.13 -0.19 -3.89
C LEU A 23 8.61 1.08 -4.55
N ALA A 24 9.49 1.97 -5.05
CA ALA A 24 9.09 3.22 -5.68
C ALA A 24 8.21 2.96 -6.92
N THR A 25 8.55 1.93 -7.69
CA THR A 25 7.80 1.53 -8.89
C THR A 25 6.43 0.96 -8.55
N ILE A 26 6.35 0.03 -7.60
CA ILE A 26 5.07 -0.54 -7.14
C ILE A 26 4.18 0.54 -6.53
N ARG A 27 4.73 1.42 -5.67
CA ARG A 27 3.99 2.53 -5.07
C ARG A 27 3.41 3.44 -6.15
N ARG A 28 4.22 3.86 -7.13
CA ARG A 28 3.74 4.68 -8.26
C ARG A 28 2.62 3.98 -9.01
N ALA A 29 2.77 2.70 -9.34
CA ALA A 29 1.75 1.95 -10.07
C ALA A 29 0.43 1.82 -9.29
N LEU A 30 0.50 1.56 -7.98
CA LEU A 30 -0.68 1.49 -7.11
C LEU A 30 -1.35 2.86 -6.95
N VAL A 31 -0.58 3.93 -6.73
CA VAL A 31 -1.13 5.29 -6.65
C VAL A 31 -1.85 5.68 -7.94
N GLN A 32 -1.28 5.39 -9.11
CA GLN A 32 -1.94 5.64 -10.39
C GLN A 32 -3.22 4.82 -10.54
N ARG A 33 -3.19 3.53 -10.18
CA ARG A 33 -4.38 2.67 -10.20
C ARG A 33 -5.47 3.16 -9.25
N ILE A 34 -5.10 3.66 -8.07
CA ILE A 34 -6.03 4.22 -7.09
C ILE A 34 -6.65 5.51 -7.62
N ARG A 35 -5.85 6.44 -8.15
CA ARG A 35 -6.35 7.70 -8.72
C ARG A 35 -7.27 7.51 -9.93
N GLY A 36 -7.15 6.39 -10.65
CA GLY A 36 -8.09 6.00 -11.70
C GLY A 36 -9.43 5.44 -11.21
N PHE A 37 -9.62 5.26 -9.88
CA PHE A 37 -10.89 4.79 -9.34
C PHE A 37 -12.02 5.79 -9.64
N GLY A 38 -13.15 5.32 -10.14
CA GLY A 38 -14.26 6.16 -10.58
C GLY A 38 -14.28 6.38 -12.09
N SER A 39 -13.12 6.59 -12.73
CA SER A 39 -13.04 6.63 -14.20
C SER A 39 -13.33 5.27 -14.84
N ASP A 40 -13.01 4.19 -14.13
CA ASP A 40 -13.29 2.81 -14.57
C ASP A 40 -14.75 2.38 -14.30
N LEU A 41 -15.54 3.21 -13.60
CA LEU A 41 -16.91 2.88 -13.24
C LEU A 41 -17.85 3.49 -14.28
N GLU A 42 -18.32 2.65 -15.21
CA GLU A 42 -19.33 3.03 -16.20
C GLU A 42 -20.73 2.75 -15.64
N PHE A 43 -21.61 3.76 -15.68
CA PHE A 43 -23.01 3.63 -15.28
C PHE A 43 -23.92 4.12 -16.40
N ASP A 44 -24.93 3.31 -16.73
CA ASP A 44 -26.04 3.72 -17.60
C ASP A 44 -27.18 4.25 -16.72
N GLY A 45 -27.01 5.47 -16.20
CA GLY A 45 -27.95 6.12 -15.28
C GLY A 45 -27.36 6.46 -13.91
N GLU A 46 -28.12 6.21 -12.84
CA GLU A 46 -27.68 6.49 -11.47
C GLU A 46 -26.60 5.50 -11.02
N PRO A 47 -25.55 5.96 -10.31
CA PRO A 47 -24.51 5.09 -9.78
C PRO A 47 -25.07 4.01 -8.86
N GLU A 48 -24.55 2.79 -8.97
CA GLU A 48 -24.94 1.66 -8.12
C GLU A 48 -23.91 1.42 -7.01
N LEU A 49 -24.37 1.43 -5.76
CA LEU A 49 -23.53 1.23 -4.57
C LEU A 49 -22.76 -0.09 -4.63
N GLU A 50 -23.43 -1.18 -5.01
CA GLU A 50 -22.82 -2.51 -5.05
C GLU A 50 -21.65 -2.57 -6.04
N ALA A 51 -21.83 -2.02 -7.24
CA ALA A 51 -20.78 -1.97 -8.26
C ALA A 51 -19.57 -1.15 -7.79
N ALA A 52 -19.82 0.03 -7.22
CA ALA A 52 -18.77 0.91 -6.69
C ALA A 52 -18.00 0.25 -5.54
N LEU A 53 -18.71 -0.36 -4.58
CA LEU A 53 -18.12 -1.02 -3.42
C LEU A 53 -17.33 -2.27 -3.81
N ASN A 54 -17.84 -3.08 -4.73
CA ASN A 54 -17.15 -4.27 -5.22
C ASN A 54 -15.84 -3.91 -5.96
N ALA A 55 -15.87 -2.87 -6.79
CA ALA A 55 -14.68 -2.35 -7.46
C ALA A 55 -13.65 -1.81 -6.45
N TRP A 56 -14.11 -1.08 -5.43
CA TRP A 56 -13.27 -0.58 -4.36
C TRP A 56 -12.61 -1.71 -3.57
N LEU A 57 -13.38 -2.73 -3.16
CA LEU A 57 -12.86 -3.90 -2.46
C LEU A 57 -11.86 -4.69 -3.30
N ALA A 58 -12.07 -4.79 -4.62
CA ALA A 58 -11.12 -5.42 -5.53
C ALA A 58 -9.77 -4.67 -5.56
N LEU A 59 -9.82 -3.34 -5.59
CA LEU A 59 -8.63 -2.49 -5.54
C LEU A 59 -7.94 -2.56 -4.17
N GLN A 60 -8.70 -2.57 -3.07
CA GLN A 60 -8.17 -2.76 -1.71
C GLN A 60 -7.40 -4.09 -1.58
N ARG A 61 -7.97 -5.20 -2.07
CA ARG A 61 -7.29 -6.51 -2.10
C ARG A 61 -5.99 -6.45 -2.89
N LYS A 62 -5.96 -5.71 -4.01
CA LYS A 62 -4.75 -5.51 -4.82
C LYS A 62 -3.68 -4.73 -4.04
N VAL A 63 -4.05 -3.65 -3.36
CA VAL A 63 -3.16 -2.90 -2.48
C VAL A 63 -2.58 -3.81 -1.40
N ALA A 64 -3.43 -4.53 -0.66
CA ALA A 64 -3.01 -5.44 0.39
C ALA A 64 -2.02 -6.53 -0.10
N ALA A 65 -2.32 -7.15 -1.24
CA ALA A 65 -1.48 -8.21 -1.81
C ALA A 65 -0.11 -7.70 -2.26
N ASN A 66 -0.05 -6.54 -2.93
CA ASN A 66 1.21 -5.97 -3.41
C ASN A 66 2.11 -5.53 -2.25
N SER A 67 1.55 -4.88 -1.22
CA SER A 67 2.32 -4.50 -0.03
C SER A 67 2.89 -5.72 0.69
N ARG A 68 2.11 -6.80 0.84
CA ARG A 68 2.57 -8.05 1.45
C ARG A 68 3.70 -8.70 0.65
N GLN A 69 3.52 -8.83 -0.68
CA GLN A 69 4.53 -9.41 -1.56
C GLN A 69 5.85 -8.63 -1.50
N LEU A 70 5.79 -7.30 -1.42
CA LEU A 70 6.98 -6.47 -1.30
C LEU A 70 7.70 -6.69 0.05
N ARG A 71 6.96 -6.74 1.17
CA ARG A 71 7.52 -7.07 2.48
C ARG A 71 8.19 -8.44 2.50
N ASP A 72 7.56 -9.45 1.89
CA ASP A 72 8.12 -10.80 1.74
C ASP A 72 9.42 -10.79 0.93
N LYS A 73 9.49 -10.03 -0.15
CA LYS A 73 10.70 -9.88 -0.98
C LYS A 73 11.85 -9.23 -0.20
N VAL A 74 11.57 -8.15 0.55
CA VAL A 74 12.58 -7.49 1.38
C VAL A 74 13.07 -8.45 2.46
N ARG A 75 12.18 -9.13 3.19
CA ARG A 75 12.56 -10.15 4.18
C ARG A 75 13.42 -11.26 3.58
N LYS A 76 13.05 -11.76 2.39
CA LYS A 76 13.84 -12.80 1.70
C LYS A 76 15.24 -12.29 1.41
N SER A 77 15.36 -11.09 0.87
CA SER A 77 16.67 -10.50 0.58
C SER A 77 17.51 -10.28 1.83
N MET A 78 16.92 -9.86 2.95
CA MET A 78 17.63 -9.62 4.21
C MET A 78 18.32 -10.87 4.75
N LYS A 79 17.72 -12.05 4.55
CA LYS A 79 18.30 -13.32 4.99
C LYS A 79 19.64 -13.63 4.34
N ASP A 80 19.87 -13.12 3.13
CA ASP A 80 21.10 -13.34 2.36
C ASP A 80 22.21 -12.32 2.72
N GLN A 81 21.91 -11.31 3.54
CA GLN A 81 22.83 -10.19 3.84
C GLN A 81 23.63 -10.36 5.14
N GLY A 82 23.38 -11.41 5.92
CA GLY A 82 24.11 -11.74 7.15
C GLY A 82 23.21 -12.03 8.36
N PRO A 83 23.79 -12.49 9.48
CA PRO A 83 23.03 -13.04 10.60
C PRO A 83 22.11 -12.02 11.29
N LYS A 84 22.53 -10.74 11.40
CA LYS A 84 21.71 -9.70 12.02
C LYS A 84 20.43 -9.39 11.21
N LEU A 85 20.57 -9.21 9.90
CA LEU A 85 19.44 -8.94 9.00
C LEU A 85 18.55 -10.17 8.85
N ALA A 86 19.11 -11.38 8.84
CA ALA A 86 18.34 -12.62 8.88
C ALA A 86 17.46 -12.71 10.13
N HIS A 87 18.02 -12.40 11.32
CA HIS A 87 17.26 -12.39 12.57
C HIS A 87 16.15 -11.32 12.57
N LEU A 88 16.43 -10.11 12.07
CA LEU A 88 15.42 -9.07 11.94
C LEU A 88 14.29 -9.49 10.99
N ALA A 89 14.60 -10.15 9.88
CA ALA A 89 13.61 -10.67 8.95
C ALA A 89 12.72 -11.77 9.56
N GLU A 90 13.26 -12.57 10.48
CA GLU A 90 12.47 -13.56 11.23
C GLU A 90 11.54 -12.89 12.25
N LEU A 91 12.05 -11.91 13.00
CA LEU A 91 11.25 -11.12 13.95
C LEU A 91 10.11 -10.40 13.24
N ASP A 92 10.38 -9.77 12.10
CA ASP A 92 9.38 -9.11 11.27
C ASP A 92 8.30 -10.08 10.78
N ALA A 93 8.68 -11.29 10.38
CA ALA A 93 7.73 -12.31 9.91
C ALA A 93 6.79 -12.77 11.03
N VAL A 94 7.31 -12.99 12.23
CA VAL A 94 6.50 -13.34 13.41
C VAL A 94 5.55 -12.19 13.73
N PHE A 95 6.04 -10.94 13.75
CA PHE A 95 5.22 -9.77 14.02
C PHE A 95 4.10 -9.59 12.98
N ASP A 96 4.40 -9.74 11.69
CA ASP A 96 3.40 -9.72 10.61
C ASP A 96 2.30 -10.75 10.83
N GLN A 97 2.68 -11.98 11.18
CA GLN A 97 1.73 -13.06 11.44
C GLN A 97 0.87 -12.79 12.67
N THR A 98 1.45 -12.30 13.76
CA THR A 98 0.71 -11.96 14.99
C THR A 98 -0.27 -10.81 14.75
N MET A 99 0.12 -9.80 13.96
CA MET A 99 -0.71 -8.63 13.69
C MET A 99 -1.74 -8.83 12.58
N ALA A 100 -1.62 -9.88 11.76
CA ALA A 100 -2.45 -10.09 10.57
C ALA A 100 -3.96 -9.99 10.85
N GLY A 101 -4.44 -10.61 11.94
CA GLY A 101 -5.85 -10.56 12.33
C GLY A 101 -6.31 -9.16 12.73
N TYR A 102 -5.50 -8.47 13.55
CA TYR A 102 -5.80 -7.10 13.98
C TYR A 102 -5.80 -6.13 12.80
N THR A 103 -4.79 -6.20 11.91
CA THR A 103 -4.72 -5.37 10.72
C THR A 103 -5.91 -5.60 9.78
N ALA A 104 -6.32 -6.86 9.57
CA ALA A 104 -7.52 -7.18 8.78
C ALA A 104 -8.78 -6.58 9.41
N GLN A 105 -8.92 -6.66 10.74
CA GLN A 105 -10.03 -6.07 11.47
C GLN A 105 -10.07 -4.55 11.32
N CYS A 106 -8.94 -3.84 11.48
CA CYS A 106 -8.89 -2.39 11.30
C CYS A 106 -9.42 -1.95 9.92
N PHE A 107 -9.00 -2.62 8.85
CA PHE A 107 -9.40 -2.27 7.49
C PHE A 107 -10.83 -2.72 7.12
N SER A 108 -11.41 -3.68 7.86
CA SER A 108 -12.78 -4.17 7.61
C SER A 108 -13.88 -3.13 7.89
N HIS A 109 -13.55 -2.04 8.59
CA HIS A 109 -14.52 -0.98 8.88
C HIS A 109 -14.70 0.01 7.73
N ILE A 110 -13.72 0.10 6.81
CA ILE A 110 -13.72 1.09 5.72
C ILE A 110 -14.91 0.92 4.76
N PRO A 111 -15.26 -0.30 4.29
CA PRO A 111 -16.42 -0.52 3.41
C PRO A 111 -17.72 0.08 3.97
N LYS A 112 -17.98 -0.12 5.26
CA LYS A 112 -19.18 0.42 5.92
C LYS A 112 -19.20 1.94 5.96
N VAL A 113 -18.04 2.58 6.13
CA VAL A 113 -17.94 4.04 6.05
C VAL A 113 -18.24 4.52 4.63
N LEU A 114 -17.78 3.80 3.61
CA LEU A 114 -18.08 4.13 2.21
C LEU A 114 -19.55 3.98 1.87
N GLU A 115 -20.22 2.92 2.34
CA GLU A 115 -21.67 2.76 2.19
C GLU A 115 -22.43 3.99 2.74
N GLN A 116 -22.11 4.41 3.96
CA GLN A 116 -22.73 5.58 4.59
C GLN A 116 -22.44 6.88 3.83
N ARG A 117 -21.22 7.03 3.29
CA ARG A 117 -20.85 8.20 2.48
C ARG A 117 -21.60 8.25 1.17
N PHE A 118 -21.81 7.10 0.54
CA PHE A 118 -22.59 6.98 -0.68
C PHE A 118 -24.05 7.40 -0.44
N GLU A 119 -24.70 6.82 0.57
CA GLU A 119 -26.09 7.14 0.94
C GLU A 119 -26.27 8.62 1.31
N HIS A 120 -25.33 9.18 2.08
CA HIS A 120 -25.41 10.58 2.47
C HIS A 120 -25.34 11.53 1.27
N ARG A 121 -24.48 11.23 0.31
CA ARG A 121 -24.26 12.06 -0.89
C ARG A 121 -25.38 11.91 -1.92
N SER A 122 -25.99 10.74 -2.04
CA SER A 122 -27.14 10.53 -2.94
C SER A 122 -28.40 11.22 -2.42
N THR A 123 -28.54 11.40 -1.10
CA THR A 123 -29.74 11.97 -0.46
C THR A 123 -29.62 13.44 -0.08
N THR A 124 -28.41 13.99 0.00
CA THR A 124 -28.16 15.38 0.43
C THR A 124 -27.58 16.19 -0.73
N PRO A 125 -28.40 16.99 -1.44
CA PRO A 125 -27.89 17.93 -2.44
C PRO A 125 -26.96 18.93 -1.74
N GLU A 126 -25.71 19.06 -2.21
CA GLU A 126 -24.81 20.07 -1.66
C GLU A 126 -25.42 21.46 -1.84
N GLN A 127 -25.37 22.29 -0.79
CA GLN A 127 -25.81 23.69 -0.82
C GLN A 127 -24.80 24.53 -1.61
N SER A 128 -24.73 24.28 -2.91
CA SER A 128 -23.97 25.07 -3.87
C SER A 128 -24.91 26.03 -4.60
N PRO A 129 -24.43 27.23 -5.01
CA PRO A 129 -25.22 28.18 -5.79
C PRO A 129 -25.69 27.62 -7.14
N THR A 130 -25.08 26.53 -7.61
CA THR A 130 -25.50 25.71 -8.74
C THR A 130 -25.96 24.32 -8.26
N PRO A 131 -27.05 23.76 -8.84
CA PRO A 131 -27.52 22.43 -8.48
C PRO A 131 -26.44 21.38 -8.79
N ALA A 132 -26.03 20.61 -7.78
CA ALA A 132 -25.11 19.50 -7.93
C ALA A 132 -25.76 18.40 -8.80
N THR A 133 -25.05 17.95 -9.84
CA THR A 133 -25.50 16.85 -10.69
C THR A 133 -25.15 15.50 -10.08
N THR A 134 -25.76 14.42 -10.58
CA THR A 134 -25.42 13.05 -10.19
C THR A 134 -23.93 12.74 -10.37
N ALA A 135 -23.33 13.24 -11.45
CA ALA A 135 -21.91 13.10 -11.73
C ALA A 135 -21.03 13.81 -10.68
N ASP A 136 -21.47 14.96 -10.16
CA ASP A 136 -20.68 15.75 -9.22
C ASP A 136 -20.56 15.06 -7.85
N TRP A 137 -21.68 14.61 -7.27
CA TRP A 137 -21.63 13.97 -5.94
C TRP A 137 -20.92 12.63 -5.99
N PHE A 138 -21.09 11.87 -7.08
CA PHE A 138 -20.43 10.58 -7.25
C PHE A 138 -18.92 10.74 -7.45
N HIS A 139 -18.50 11.77 -8.20
CA HIS A 139 -17.09 12.13 -8.29
C HIS A 139 -16.48 12.39 -6.91
N ARG A 140 -17.17 13.13 -6.03
CA ARG A 140 -16.73 13.37 -4.65
C ARG A 140 -16.65 12.09 -3.82
N TYR A 141 -17.62 11.18 -3.97
CA TYR A 141 -17.54 9.86 -3.36
C TYR A 141 -16.28 9.10 -3.82
N CYS A 142 -15.97 9.14 -5.12
CA CYS A 142 -14.74 8.54 -5.64
C CYS A 142 -13.48 9.18 -5.05
N GLU A 143 -13.41 10.51 -4.94
CA GLU A 143 -12.27 11.20 -4.30
C GLU A 143 -12.05 10.75 -2.84
N GLU A 144 -13.12 10.58 -2.07
CA GLU A 144 -13.06 10.07 -0.69
C GLU A 144 -12.56 8.61 -0.65
N ALA A 145 -13.12 7.77 -1.51
CA ALA A 145 -12.75 6.37 -1.62
C ALA A 145 -11.28 6.16 -2.06
N GLN A 146 -10.80 7.01 -2.97
CA GLN A 146 -9.39 7.09 -3.36
C GLN A 146 -8.51 7.49 -2.18
N SER A 147 -8.90 8.53 -1.44
CA SER A 147 -8.14 9.06 -0.31
C SER A 147 -7.97 8.00 0.79
N LEU A 148 -9.02 7.23 1.08
CA LEU A 148 -8.97 6.11 2.03
C LEU A 148 -8.00 5.01 1.58
N LEU A 149 -7.98 4.66 0.29
CA LEU A 149 -7.03 3.66 -0.25
C LEU A 149 -5.60 4.16 -0.27
N LEU A 150 -5.37 5.46 -0.53
CA LEU A 150 -4.03 6.05 -0.46
C LEU A 150 -3.50 6.04 0.97
N ALA A 151 -4.33 6.40 1.95
CA ALA A 151 -3.96 6.33 3.36
C ALA A 151 -3.70 4.87 3.80
N GLU A 152 -4.53 3.92 3.38
CA GLU A 152 -4.30 2.49 3.62
C GLU A 152 -2.98 2.01 2.99
N LEU A 153 -2.67 2.43 1.76
CA LEU A 153 -1.42 2.10 1.08
C LEU A 153 -0.21 2.60 1.86
N ASP A 154 -0.22 3.86 2.32
CA ASP A 154 0.88 4.44 3.09
C ASP A 154 1.12 3.62 4.38
N VAL A 155 0.06 3.37 5.17
CA VAL A 155 0.16 2.55 6.40
C VAL A 155 0.71 1.15 6.12
N ARG A 156 0.30 0.51 5.02
CA ARG A 156 0.75 -0.84 4.65
C ARG A 156 2.21 -0.88 4.17
N LEU A 157 2.78 0.25 3.74
CA LEU A 157 4.16 0.33 3.26
C LEU A 157 5.16 0.69 4.37
N GLU A 158 4.71 1.21 5.52
CA GLU A 158 5.57 1.52 6.67
C GLU A 158 6.51 0.37 7.08
N PRO A 159 6.06 -0.90 7.21
CA PRO A 159 6.97 -1.99 7.55
C PRO A 159 8.06 -2.22 6.50
N VAL A 160 7.74 -2.04 5.21
CA VAL A 160 8.71 -2.18 4.12
C VAL A 160 9.76 -1.08 4.21
N LEU A 161 9.33 0.17 4.44
CA LEU A 161 10.22 1.32 4.61
C LEU A 161 11.17 1.10 5.78
N GLY A 162 10.66 0.68 6.94
CA GLY A 162 11.48 0.40 8.12
C GLY A 162 12.50 -0.72 7.90
N LEU A 163 12.13 -1.80 7.20
CA LEU A 163 13.08 -2.87 6.86
C LEU A 163 14.17 -2.40 5.89
N LEU A 164 13.82 -1.60 4.88
CA LEU A 164 14.80 -1.05 3.94
C LEU A 164 15.76 -0.07 4.63
N GLU A 165 15.27 0.77 5.55
CA GLU A 165 16.11 1.64 6.36
C GLU A 165 17.09 0.84 7.22
N ALA A 166 16.61 -0.22 7.87
CA ALA A 166 17.47 -1.13 8.64
C ALA A 166 18.53 -1.81 7.76
N CYS A 167 18.18 -2.23 6.54
CA CYS A 167 19.13 -2.77 5.58
C CYS A 167 20.22 -1.75 5.22
N HIS A 168 19.81 -0.53 4.87
CA HIS A 168 20.74 0.53 4.49
C HIS A 168 21.71 0.86 5.64
N LYS A 169 21.19 0.92 6.87
CA LYS A 169 21.99 1.15 8.07
C LYS A 169 23.01 0.03 8.33
N GLU A 170 22.62 -1.23 8.24
CA GLU A 170 23.55 -2.36 8.48
C GLU A 170 24.61 -2.47 7.37
N VAL A 171 24.26 -2.22 6.10
CA VAL A 171 25.23 -2.22 4.99
C VAL A 171 26.26 -1.10 5.15
N ASN A 172 25.84 0.09 5.57
CA ASN A 172 26.74 1.23 5.77
C ASN A 172 27.58 1.13 7.05
N ASN A 173 27.10 0.41 8.07
CA ASN A 173 27.81 0.21 9.34
C ASN A 173 28.72 -1.03 9.37
N THR A 174 28.74 -1.84 8.30
CA THR A 174 29.65 -2.98 8.19
C THR A 174 31.02 -2.47 7.73
N PRO A 175 32.09 -2.61 8.54
CA PRO A 175 33.43 -2.09 8.22
C PRO A 175 34.12 -2.79 7.05
#